data_AF-A0A8H9WBG6-F1
#
_entry.id   AF-A0A8H9WBG6-F1
#
_cell.length_a   1.000
_cell.length_b   1.000
_cell.length_c   1.000
_cell.angle_alpha   90.00
_cell.angle_beta   90.00
_cell.angle_gamma   90.00
#
_symmetry.space_group_name_H-M   'P 1'
#
loop_
_entity.id
_entity.type
_entity.pdbx_description
1 polymer ?
#
loop_
_entity_poly.entity_id
_entity_poly.type
_entity_poly.pdbx_seq_one_letter_code
_entity_poly.pdbx_strand_id
1 'polypeptide(L)'
;NGKTLEVDEIKPVQIIASGFIFSSEPRFPVNVVAGENSKILSISKEVFLDLLMKDRELLLFFLKDVSEHFRVVSEKLFFLTTKTLREKLMNFLVRHMNEKRELTLPVTLEELSRLFGCARPALSRVFQELEREGYIEKHGRRIKVLKNPFEHDRI
;
A
#
# COMPACT_ATOMS: atom_id res chain seq x y z
N ASN A 1 14.94 1.18 20.82
CA ASN A 1 15.48 1.07 19.44
C ASN A 1 14.36 1.27 18.43
N GLY A 2 13.95 2.51 18.19
CA GLY A 2 12.85 2.84 17.28
C GLY A 2 13.31 2.81 15.83
N LYS A 3 12.91 1.79 15.07
CA LYS A 3 13.11 1.78 13.63
C LYS A 3 12.09 2.74 13.01
N THR A 4 12.54 3.82 12.39
CA THR A 4 11.70 4.67 11.55
C THR A 4 11.33 3.88 10.30
N LEU A 5 10.04 3.73 10.02
CA LEU A 5 9.53 3.15 8.79
C LEU A 5 9.17 4.30 7.86
N GLU A 6 9.75 4.32 6.67
CA GLU A 6 9.35 5.24 5.61
C GLU A 6 7.97 4.81 5.09
N VAL A 7 7.00 5.72 5.19
CA VAL A 7 5.60 5.46 4.82
C VAL A 7 5.30 5.89 3.39
N ASP A 8 5.89 7.02 2.96
CA ASP A 8 5.70 7.59 1.63
C ASP A 8 6.79 8.62 1.29
N GLU A 9 6.99 8.88 0.01
CA GLU A 9 7.90 9.91 -0.51
C GLU A 9 7.08 11.09 -1.08
N ILE A 10 7.37 12.32 -0.63
CA ILE A 10 6.67 13.54 -1.09
C ILE A 10 7.54 14.25 -2.12
N LYS A 11 7.00 14.47 -3.32
CA LYS A 11 7.67 15.14 -4.45
C LYS A 11 7.08 16.52 -4.73
N PRO A 12 7.88 17.48 -5.23
CA PRO A 12 7.32 18.73 -5.77
C PRO A 12 6.41 18.45 -6.99
N VAL A 13 5.21 19.03 -7.13
CA VAL A 13 4.46 19.91 -6.22
C VAL A 13 3.30 19.12 -5.60
N GLN A 14 3.48 18.60 -4.39
CA GLN A 14 2.45 17.85 -3.65
C GLN A 14 2.07 18.56 -2.35
N ILE A 15 0.78 18.43 -1.99
CA ILE A 15 0.25 18.93 -0.71
C ILE A 15 0.61 17.91 0.37
N ILE A 16 1.18 18.40 1.46
CA ILE A 16 1.51 17.55 2.61
C ILE A 16 0.24 17.31 3.42
N ALA A 17 -0.11 16.04 3.62
CA ALA A 17 -1.23 15.61 4.46
C ALA A 17 -2.59 16.27 4.12
N SER A 18 -2.90 16.41 2.84
CA SER A 18 -4.16 16.98 2.33
C SER A 18 -5.40 16.37 2.98
N GLY A 19 -5.39 15.07 3.25
CA GLY A 19 -6.48 14.34 3.93
C GLY A 19 -6.73 14.74 5.39
N PHE A 20 -5.86 15.53 6.01
CA PHE A 20 -5.97 15.92 7.44
C PHE A 20 -6.30 17.40 7.66
N ILE A 21 -6.16 18.26 6.65
CA ILE A 21 -6.32 19.73 6.78
C ILE A 21 -7.72 20.09 7.32
N PHE A 22 -8.75 19.37 6.87
CA PHE A 22 -10.15 19.61 7.21
C PHE A 22 -10.75 18.52 8.13
N SER A 23 -9.92 17.66 8.73
CA SER A 23 -10.41 16.65 9.67
C SER A 23 -10.86 17.28 11.01
N SER A 24 -11.68 16.55 11.77
CA SER A 24 -12.06 16.93 13.14
C SER A 24 -10.87 16.93 14.11
N GLU A 25 -9.81 16.19 13.78
CA GLU A 25 -8.55 16.14 14.53
C GLU A 25 -7.37 16.36 13.55
N PRO A 26 -7.01 17.62 13.25
CA PRO A 26 -6.00 17.96 12.25
C PRO A 26 -4.59 17.80 12.83
N ARG A 27 -4.19 16.57 13.11
CA ARG A 27 -2.85 16.20 13.56
C ARG A 27 -2.18 15.33 12.52
N PHE A 28 -0.90 15.59 12.27
CA PHE A 28 -0.09 14.72 11.43
C PHE A 28 0.14 13.40 12.18
N PRO A 29 -0.26 12.25 11.62
CA PRO A 29 -0.01 10.96 12.25
C PRO A 29 1.45 10.49 12.06
N VAL A 30 2.24 11.25 11.30
CA VAL A 30 3.61 10.93 10.90
C VAL A 30 4.52 12.16 10.99
N ASN A 31 5.82 11.93 11.14
CA ASN A 31 6.82 12.98 11.00
C ASN A 31 7.16 13.19 9.53
N VAL A 32 7.30 14.46 9.13
CA VAL A 32 7.81 14.82 7.80
C VAL A 32 9.25 15.24 7.96
N VAL A 33 10.15 14.62 7.18
CA VAL A 33 11.58 14.90 7.20
C VAL A 33 12.01 15.27 5.79
N ALA A 34 12.77 16.35 5.64
CA ALA A 34 13.32 16.74 4.35
C ALA A 34 14.47 15.78 3.99
N GLY A 35 14.34 15.05 2.88
CA GLY A 35 15.38 14.15 2.36
C GLY A 35 16.48 14.89 1.58
N GLU A 36 16.18 16.09 1.10
CA GLU A 36 17.10 16.96 0.37
C GLU A 36 16.84 18.44 0.71
N ASN A 37 17.55 19.38 0.07
CA ASN A 37 17.28 20.80 0.24
C ASN A 37 15.90 21.16 -0.35
N SER A 38 14.92 21.44 0.51
CA SER A 38 13.52 21.64 0.12
C SER A 38 13.00 23.01 0.52
N LYS A 39 12.04 23.53 -0.26
CA LYS A 39 11.26 24.74 0.08
C LYS A 39 9.82 24.35 0.34
N ILE A 40 9.24 24.92 1.40
CA ILE A 40 7.84 24.70 1.78
C ILE A 40 7.08 26.02 1.63
N LEU A 41 5.92 25.95 0.98
CA LEU A 41 4.93 27.01 1.00
C LEU A 41 3.92 26.72 2.10
N SER A 42 3.87 27.57 3.13
CA SER A 42 2.91 27.45 4.23
C SER A 42 1.75 28.40 4.00
N ILE A 43 0.53 27.87 3.99
CA ILE A 43 -0.72 28.63 3.85
C ILE A 43 -1.60 28.26 5.04
N SER A 44 -2.22 29.25 5.70
CA SER A 44 -3.16 28.95 6.79
C SER A 44 -4.40 28.27 6.25
N LYS A 45 -5.07 27.48 7.09
CA LYS A 45 -6.28 26.76 6.71
C LYS A 45 -7.36 27.68 6.17
N GLU A 46 -7.55 28.83 6.81
CA GLU A 46 -8.56 29.83 6.47
C GLU A 46 -8.28 30.46 5.11
N VAL A 47 -7.03 30.85 4.85
CA VAL A 47 -6.61 31.41 3.56
C VAL A 47 -6.74 30.35 2.46
N PHE A 48 -6.36 29.11 2.75
CA PHE A 48 -6.49 28.02 1.77
C PHE A 48 -7.95 27.73 1.44
N LEU A 49 -8.85 27.75 2.44
CA LEU A 49 -10.28 27.61 2.22
C LEU A 49 -10.84 28.73 1.35
N ASP A 50 -10.47 29.98 1.61
CA ASP A 50 -10.88 31.12 0.80
C ASP A 50 -10.39 30.99 -0.66
N LEU A 51 -9.17 30.47 -0.86
CA LEU A 51 -8.62 30.21 -2.20
C LEU A 51 -9.42 29.11 -2.92
N LEU A 52 -9.71 28.00 -2.25
CA LEU A 52 -10.53 26.92 -2.80
C LEU A 52 -11.93 27.40 -3.19
N MET A 53 -12.52 28.33 -2.42
CA MET A 53 -13.84 28.88 -2.73
C MET A 53 -13.84 29.85 -3.93
N LYS A 54 -12.70 30.49 -4.22
CA LYS A 54 -12.56 31.46 -5.31
C LYS A 54 -12.05 30.86 -6.61
N ASP A 55 -11.33 29.74 -6.53
CA ASP A 55 -10.70 29.09 -7.67
C ASP A 55 -11.20 27.66 -7.86
N ARG A 56 -12.00 27.46 -8.91
CA ARG A 56 -12.58 26.16 -9.26
C ARG A 56 -11.51 25.14 -9.64
N GLU A 57 -10.43 25.54 -10.30
CA GLU A 57 -9.38 24.62 -10.74
C GLU A 57 -8.59 24.12 -9.53
N LEU A 58 -8.25 25.03 -8.61
CA LEU A 58 -7.62 24.67 -7.34
C LEU A 58 -8.51 23.75 -6.50
N LEU A 59 -9.81 24.04 -6.44
CA LEU A 59 -10.77 23.18 -5.75
C LEU A 59 -10.83 21.78 -6.36
N LEU A 60 -10.94 21.67 -7.68
CA LEU A 60 -10.95 20.38 -8.37
C LEU A 60 -9.64 19.61 -8.17
N PHE A 61 -8.50 20.30 -8.21
CA PHE A 61 -7.20 19.71 -7.91
C PHE A 61 -7.17 19.13 -6.49
N PHE A 62 -7.60 19.91 -5.50
CA PHE A 62 -7.63 19.47 -4.10
C PHE A 62 -8.59 18.29 -3.88
N LEU A 63 -9.80 18.34 -4.45
CA LEU A 63 -10.77 17.24 -4.35
C LEU A 63 -10.25 15.97 -5.02
N LYS A 64 -9.55 16.08 -6.15
CA LYS A 64 -8.91 14.95 -6.82
C LYS A 64 -7.82 14.34 -5.94
N ASP A 65 -6.96 15.17 -5.36
CA ASP A 65 -5.89 14.71 -4.47
C ASP A 65 -6.43 13.91 -3.28
N VAL A 66 -7.45 14.45 -2.58
CA VAL A 66 -8.14 13.73 -1.49
C VAL A 66 -8.80 12.45 -1.98
N SER A 67 -9.43 12.47 -3.16
CA SER A 67 -10.10 11.29 -3.73
C SER A 67 -9.10 10.18 -4.09
N GLU A 68 -7.93 10.52 -4.62
CA GLU A 68 -6.88 9.55 -4.93
C GLU A 68 -6.34 8.89 -3.65
N HIS A 69 -6.14 9.66 -2.58
CA HIS A 69 -5.78 9.08 -1.28
C HIS A 69 -6.85 8.09 -0.78
N PHE A 70 -8.14 8.45 -0.86
CA PHE A 70 -9.23 7.56 -0.48
C PHE A 70 -9.31 6.32 -1.37
N ARG A 71 -9.08 6.45 -2.69
CA ARG A 71 -9.06 5.32 -3.64
C ARG A 71 -7.95 4.33 -3.28
N VAL A 72 -6.73 4.80 -3.05
CA VAL A 72 -5.60 3.94 -2.66
C VAL A 72 -5.86 3.21 -1.35
N VAL A 73 -6.43 3.89 -0.35
CA VAL A 73 -6.80 3.27 0.93
C VAL A 73 -7.92 2.24 0.72
N SER A 74 -8.95 2.58 -0.05
CA SER A 74 -10.07 1.69 -0.36
C SER A 74 -9.63 0.45 -1.13
N GLU A 75 -8.73 0.58 -2.11
CA GLU A 75 -8.17 -0.54 -2.86
C GLU A 75 -7.35 -1.47 -1.96
N LYS A 76 -6.53 -0.90 -1.07
CA LYS A 76 -5.78 -1.68 -0.07
C LYS A 76 -6.74 -2.40 0.88
N LEU A 77 -7.78 -1.72 1.35
CA LEU A 77 -8.79 -2.32 2.22
C LEU A 77 -9.54 -3.44 1.50
N PHE A 78 -10.00 -3.21 0.27
CA PHE A 78 -10.67 -4.22 -0.55
C PHE A 78 -9.77 -5.44 -0.77
N PHE A 79 -8.50 -5.23 -1.16
CA PHE A 79 -7.53 -6.32 -1.27
C PHE A 79 -7.37 -7.11 0.05
N LEU A 80 -7.45 -6.43 1.19
CA LEU A 80 -7.40 -7.04 2.51
C LEU A 80 -8.72 -7.70 2.96
N THR A 81 -9.88 -7.32 2.43
CA THR A 81 -11.19 -7.81 2.92
C THR A 81 -11.87 -8.80 1.98
N THR A 82 -11.65 -8.71 0.66
CA THR A 82 -12.45 -9.46 -0.32
C THR A 82 -11.74 -10.67 -0.92
N LYS A 83 -10.42 -10.73 -0.80
CA LYS A 83 -9.64 -11.89 -1.26
C LYS A 83 -9.43 -12.89 -0.13
N THR A 84 -9.67 -14.16 -0.40
CA THR A 84 -9.28 -15.27 0.48
C THR A 84 -7.77 -15.21 0.75
N LEU A 85 -7.31 -15.78 1.86
CA LEU A 85 -5.89 -15.81 2.19
C LEU A 85 -5.03 -16.45 1.07
N ARG A 86 -5.61 -17.43 0.35
CA ARG A 86 -5.04 -18.05 -0.86
C ARG A 86 -4.81 -17.03 -1.97
N GLU A 87 -5.83 -16.25 -2.30
CA GLU A 87 -5.76 -15.23 -3.36
C GLU A 87 -4.82 -14.08 -2.99
N LYS A 88 -4.83 -13.63 -1.73
CA LYS A 88 -3.88 -12.61 -1.25
C LYS A 88 -2.44 -13.07 -1.41
N LEU A 89 -2.15 -14.31 -0.99
CA LEU A 89 -0.82 -14.88 -1.11
C LEU A 89 -0.39 -14.98 -2.58
N MET A 90 -1.22 -15.55 -3.45
CA MET A 90 -0.85 -15.66 -4.87
C MET A 90 -0.67 -14.32 -5.56
N ASN A 91 -1.54 -13.34 -5.31
CA ASN A 91 -1.35 -11.99 -5.86
C ASN A 91 -0.05 -11.35 -5.37
N PHE A 92 0.30 -11.55 -4.10
CA PHE A 92 1.58 -11.09 -3.57
C PHE A 92 2.77 -11.74 -4.28
N LEU A 93 2.76 -13.07 -4.45
CA LEU A 93 3.85 -13.78 -5.14
C LEU A 93 3.99 -13.34 -6.60
N VAL A 94 2.89 -13.21 -7.33
CA VAL A 94 2.88 -12.78 -8.74
C VAL A 94 3.38 -11.35 -8.91
N ARG A 95 3.06 -10.44 -7.98
CA ARG A 95 3.53 -9.04 -8.03
C ARG A 95 5.02 -8.87 -7.74
N HIS A 96 5.63 -9.80 -6.99
CA HIS A 96 7.01 -9.67 -6.51
C HIS A 96 7.97 -10.71 -7.13
N MET A 97 7.49 -11.54 -8.06
CA MET A 97 8.36 -12.46 -8.79
C MET A 97 9.21 -11.73 -9.83
N ASN A 98 10.41 -12.24 -10.08
CA ASN A 98 11.27 -11.80 -11.17
C ASN A 98 10.82 -12.40 -12.52
N GLU A 99 11.53 -12.10 -13.60
CA GLU A 99 11.28 -12.64 -14.95
C GLU A 99 11.33 -14.18 -15.01
N LYS A 100 12.06 -14.82 -14.09
CA LYS A 100 12.16 -16.28 -13.97
C LYS A 100 11.05 -16.90 -13.11
N ARG A 101 10.03 -16.11 -12.71
CA ARG A 101 8.93 -16.50 -11.82
C ARG A 101 9.39 -16.93 -10.43
N GLU A 102 10.50 -16.39 -9.97
CA GLU A 102 11.09 -16.70 -8.67
C GLU A 102 11.11 -15.45 -7.80
N LEU A 103 10.90 -15.63 -6.49
CA LEU A 103 11.12 -14.59 -5.50
C LEU A 103 11.76 -15.17 -4.23
N THR A 104 12.50 -14.32 -3.54
CA THR A 104 12.86 -14.57 -2.14
C THR A 104 11.97 -13.71 -1.28
N LEU A 105 11.24 -14.30 -0.33
CA LEU A 105 10.39 -13.54 0.57
C LEU A 105 11.21 -12.46 1.29
N PRO A 106 10.87 -11.16 1.13
CA PRO A 106 11.62 -10.07 1.75
C PRO A 106 11.43 -10.02 3.26
N VAL A 107 10.36 -10.66 3.75
CA VAL A 107 9.94 -10.67 5.15
C VAL A 107 9.77 -12.10 5.66
N THR A 108 9.79 -12.27 6.98
CA THR A 108 9.47 -13.53 7.64
C THR A 108 8.01 -13.93 7.40
N LEU A 109 7.69 -15.21 7.58
CA LEU A 109 6.30 -15.69 7.56
C LEU A 109 5.43 -15.01 8.61
N GLU A 110 6.03 -14.59 9.72
CA GLU A 110 5.33 -13.90 10.81
C GLU A 110 4.95 -12.47 10.41
N GLU A 111 5.89 -11.71 9.86
CA GLU A 111 5.62 -10.37 9.31
C GLU A 111 4.59 -10.43 8.17
N LEU A 112 4.71 -11.43 7.29
CA LEU A 112 3.74 -11.64 6.20
C LEU A 112 2.33 -11.97 6.74
N SER A 113 2.24 -12.74 7.83
CA SER A 113 0.95 -13.04 8.45
C SER A 113 0.27 -11.80 9.03
N ARG A 114 1.05 -10.89 9.63
CA ARG A 114 0.55 -9.59 10.10
C ARG A 114 0.08 -8.72 8.93
N LEU A 115 0.84 -8.68 7.83
CA LEU A 115 0.47 -7.92 6.63
C LEU A 115 -0.87 -8.38 6.05
N PHE A 116 -1.12 -9.70 6.02
CA PHE A 116 -2.37 -10.26 5.49
C PHE A 116 -3.54 -10.27 6.49
N GLY A 117 -3.29 -9.86 7.74
CA GLY A 117 -4.28 -9.87 8.82
C GLY A 117 -4.72 -11.29 9.21
N CYS A 118 -3.80 -12.26 9.19
CA CYS A 118 -4.12 -13.67 9.45
C CYS A 118 -3.16 -14.29 10.49
N ALA A 119 -3.57 -15.42 11.06
CA ALA A 119 -2.69 -16.19 11.94
C ALA A 119 -1.59 -16.91 11.14
N ARG A 120 -0.35 -16.93 11.66
CA ARG A 120 0.79 -17.64 11.05
C ARG A 120 0.48 -19.09 10.64
N PRO A 121 -0.22 -19.92 11.46
CA PRO A 121 -0.59 -21.28 11.06
C PRO A 121 -1.58 -21.34 9.88
N ALA A 122 -2.43 -20.32 9.69
CA ALA A 122 -3.33 -20.24 8.54
C ALA A 122 -2.52 -19.97 7.26
N LEU A 123 -1.58 -19.01 7.31
CA LEU A 123 -0.72 -18.71 6.18
C LEU A 123 0.18 -19.90 5.80
N SER A 124 0.73 -20.60 6.80
CA SER A 124 1.52 -21.82 6.57
C SER A 124 0.72 -22.92 5.88
N ARG A 125 -0.56 -23.09 6.25
CA ARG A 125 -1.45 -24.07 5.61
C ARG A 125 -1.70 -23.72 4.15
N VAL A 126 -1.97 -22.45 3.84
CA VAL A 126 -2.16 -22.00 2.45
C VAL A 126 -0.90 -22.21 1.61
N PHE A 127 0.29 -21.96 2.15
CA PHE A 127 1.55 -22.28 1.46
C PHE A 127 1.65 -23.77 1.11
N GLN A 128 1.35 -24.65 2.06
CA GLN A 128 1.37 -26.11 1.85
C GLN A 128 0.32 -26.56 0.84
N GLU A 129 -0.87 -25.95 0.86
CA GLU A 129 -1.93 -26.23 -0.11
C GLU A 129 -1.50 -25.85 -1.53
N LEU A 130 -0.96 -24.64 -1.72
CA LEU A 130 -0.47 -24.18 -3.02
C LEU A 130 0.72 -25.02 -3.54
N GLU A 131 1.60 -25.46 -2.65
CA GLU A 131 2.71 -26.35 -2.99
C GLU A 131 2.22 -27.75 -3.38
N ARG A 132 1.28 -28.32 -2.61
CA ARG A 132 0.64 -29.61 -2.92
C ARG A 132 -0.15 -29.57 -4.24
N GLU A 133 -0.80 -28.46 -4.53
CA GLU A 133 -1.56 -28.24 -5.77
C GLU A 133 -0.65 -27.90 -6.97
N GLY A 134 0.66 -27.72 -6.76
CA GLY A 134 1.63 -27.44 -7.82
C GLY A 134 1.54 -26.03 -8.40
N TYR A 135 0.99 -25.07 -7.65
CA TYR A 135 1.02 -23.65 -8.02
C TYR A 135 2.36 -23.00 -7.72
N ILE A 136 3.03 -23.46 -6.66
CA ILE A 136 4.32 -22.95 -6.21
C ILE A 136 5.25 -24.09 -5.82
N GLU A 137 6.54 -23.81 -5.79
CA GLU A 137 7.58 -24.66 -5.21
C GLU A 137 8.36 -23.85 -4.18
N LYS A 138 8.51 -24.35 -2.96
CA LYS A 138 9.08 -23.57 -1.85
C LYS A 138 10.35 -24.20 -1.29
N HIS A 139 11.46 -23.50 -1.47
CA HIS A 139 12.77 -23.82 -0.92
C HIS A 139 13.17 -22.83 0.18
N GLY A 140 12.68 -23.08 1.40
CA GLY A 140 12.89 -22.19 2.54
C GLY A 140 12.18 -20.85 2.35
N ARG A 141 12.95 -19.78 2.09
CA ARG A 141 12.44 -18.43 1.75
C ARG A 141 12.34 -18.18 0.25
N ARG A 142 12.92 -19.04 -0.58
CA ARG A 142 12.81 -18.97 -2.04
C ARG A 142 11.52 -19.65 -2.47
N ILE A 143 10.75 -18.97 -3.31
CA ILE A 143 9.50 -19.47 -3.86
C ILE A 143 9.58 -19.31 -5.37
N LYS A 144 9.23 -20.39 -6.08
CA LYS A 144 9.05 -20.39 -7.52
C LYS A 144 7.57 -20.54 -7.83
N VAL A 145 7.03 -19.67 -8.66
CA VAL A 145 5.64 -19.71 -9.12
C VAL A 145 5.57 -20.55 -10.38
N LEU A 146 4.90 -21.70 -10.29
CA LEU A 146 4.80 -22.67 -11.38
C LEU A 146 3.59 -22.37 -12.28
N LYS A 147 2.46 -21.98 -11.69
CA LYS A 147 1.20 -21.67 -12.40
C LYS A 147 0.57 -20.41 -11.82
N ASN A 148 -0.04 -19.59 -12.68
CA ASN A 148 -0.86 -18.46 -12.26
C ASN A 148 -2.35 -18.82 -12.39
N PRO A 149 -3.07 -19.11 -11.30
CA PRO A 149 -4.50 -19.40 -11.35
C PRO A 149 -5.35 -18.18 -11.72
N PHE A 150 -4.79 -16.95 -11.72
CA PHE A 150 -5.52 -15.70 -11.89
C PHE A 150 -5.24 -15.00 -13.25
N GLU A 151 -4.76 -15.73 -14.26
CA GLU A 151 -4.61 -15.16 -15.62
C GLU A 151 -5.95 -14.71 -16.25
N HIS A 152 -7.10 -15.14 -15.70
CA HIS A 152 -8.42 -14.80 -16.23
C HIS A 152 -9.10 -13.56 -15.61
N ASP A 153 -8.57 -12.98 -14.52
CA ASP A 153 -9.21 -11.83 -13.83
C ASP A 153 -8.61 -10.47 -14.21
N ARG A 154 -8.01 -10.35 -15.40
CA ARG A 154 -7.67 -9.04 -15.98
C ARG A 154 -8.89 -8.48 -16.70
N ILE A 155 -9.83 -7.93 -15.93
CA ILE A 155 -10.79 -6.93 -16.42
C ILE A 155 -10.56 -5.66 -15.63
#